data_AF-A0A961LRK9-F1
#
_entry.id   AF-A0A961LRK9-F1
#
_cell.length_a   1.000
_cell.length_b   1.000
_cell.length_c   1.000
_cell.angle_alpha   90.00
_cell.angle_beta   90.00
_cell.angle_gamma   90.00
#
_symmetry.space_group_name_H-M   'P 1'
#
loop_
_entity.id
_entity.type
_entity.pdbx_description
1 polymer ?
#
loop_
_entity_poly.entity_id
_entity_poly.type
_entity_poly.pdbx_seq_one_letter_code
_entity_poly.pdbx_strand_id
1 'polypeptide(L)' 'MRKRRQNGADAGSWKRVTLTLPRAEAQEKAREFLARYPKAAYWSEVESWRELPDGRIEFTLRRLPSAD' A
#
# COMPACT_ATOMS: atom_id res chain seq x y z
N MET A 1 9.44 -5.62 -18.81
CA MET A 1 9.36 -4.15 -18.61
C MET A 1 8.14 -3.81 -17.74
N ARG A 2 8.25 -3.89 -16.40
CA ARG A 2 7.19 -3.38 -15.51
C ARG A 2 7.49 -1.90 -15.26
N LYS A 3 6.79 -1.01 -15.98
CA LYS A 3 6.92 0.46 -15.85
C LYS A 3 6.53 0.85 -14.43
N ARG A 4 7.53 0.99 -13.55
CA ARG A 4 7.40 1.64 -12.25
C ARG A 4 7.24 3.14 -12.50
N ARG A 5 6.00 3.58 -12.75
CA ARG A 5 5.66 5.01 -12.81
C ARG A 5 5.64 5.55 -11.39
N GLN A 6 6.78 6.08 -10.96
CA GLN A 6 6.88 6.96 -9.79
C GLN A 6 6.40 8.34 -10.27
N ASN A 7 5.15 8.72 -9.97
CA ASN A 7 4.66 10.07 -10.21
C ASN A 7 4.87 10.90 -8.94
N GLY A 8 5.57 12.03 -9.07
CA GLY A 8 5.90 12.96 -8.00
C GLY A 8 4.91 14.12 -7.88
N ALA A 9 5.00 14.77 -6.71
CA ALA A 9 4.82 16.20 -6.46
C ALA A 9 3.45 16.86 -6.71
N ASP A 10 2.50 16.69 -5.79
CA ASP A 10 1.49 17.71 -5.48
C ASP A 10 1.03 17.54 -4.03
N ALA A 11 0.65 18.62 -3.34
CA ALA A 11 0.19 18.66 -1.94
C ALA A 11 -1.17 17.95 -1.69
N GLY A 12 -1.51 16.93 -2.48
CA GLY A 12 -2.65 16.01 -2.34
C GLY A 12 -2.40 14.65 -3.00
N SER A 13 -1.16 14.37 -3.42
CA SER A 13 -0.81 13.17 -4.19
C SER A 13 -0.52 11.99 -3.25
N TRP A 14 -1.54 11.14 -3.07
CA TRP A 14 -1.49 9.87 -2.36
C TRP A 14 -0.25 9.04 -2.71
N LYS A 15 0.49 8.62 -1.69
CA LYS A 15 1.58 7.64 -1.82
C LYS A 15 0.97 6.26 -1.91
N ARG A 16 1.30 5.53 -2.98
CA ARG A 16 0.87 4.15 -3.23
C ARG A 16 2.06 3.20 -3.27
N VAL A 17 1.92 2.04 -2.67
CA VAL A 17 2.90 0.97 -2.68
C VAL A 17 2.18 -0.33 -3.01
N THR A 18 2.50 -0.92 -4.17
CA THR A 18 1.97 -2.22 -4.59
C THR A 18 3.01 -3.31 -4.34
N LEU A 19 2.59 -4.37 -3.66
CA LEU A 19 3.44 -5.50 -3.29
C LEU A 19 2.77 -6.82 -3.72
N THR A 20 3.58 -7.84 -3.96
CA THR A 20 3.11 -9.20 -4.22
C THR A 20 3.84 -10.14 -3.26
N LEU A 21 3.14 -10.62 -2.23
CA LEU A 21 3.72 -11.42 -1.14
C LEU A 21 2.85 -12.66 -0.89
N PRO A 22 3.37 -13.74 -0.27
CA PRO A 22 2.54 -14.82 0.27
C PRO A 22 1.44 -14.28 1.18
N ARG A 23 0.31 -14.98 1.28
CA ARG A 23 -0.86 -14.51 2.04
C ARG A 23 -0.56 -14.12 3.49
N ALA A 24 0.24 -14.92 4.20
CA ALA A 24 0.65 -14.61 5.56
C ALA A 24 1.44 -13.29 5.62
N GLU A 25 2.49 -13.17 4.81
CA GLU A 25 3.34 -11.98 4.76
C GLU A 25 2.59 -10.73 4.28
N ALA A 26 1.65 -10.87 3.35
CA ALA A 26 0.80 -9.77 2.89
C ALA A 26 -0.05 -9.20 4.04
N GLN A 27 -0.62 -10.07 4.88
CA GLN A 27 -1.39 -9.65 6.05
C GLN A 27 -0.50 -8.95 7.08
N GLU A 28 0.67 -9.51 7.37
CA GLU A 28 1.62 -8.90 8.30
C GLU A 28 2.10 -7.53 7.78
N LYS A 29 2.41 -7.42 6.49
CA LYS A 29 2.86 -6.18 5.89
C LYS A 29 1.78 -5.10 5.89
N ALA A 30 0.54 -5.47 5.62
CA ALA A 30 -0.59 -4.55 5.71
C ALA A 30 -0.80 -4.05 7.15
N ARG A 31 -0.72 -4.97 8.14
CA ARG A 31 -0.80 -4.61 9.56
C ARG A 31 0.34 -3.68 9.99
N GLU A 32 1.57 -4.01 9.63
CA GLU A 32 2.76 -3.18 9.89
C GLU A 32 2.59 -1.78 9.29
N PHE A 33 2.09 -1.70 8.05
CA PHE A 33 1.88 -0.42 7.39
C PHE A 33 0.83 0.44 8.10
N LEU A 34 -0.31 -0.13 8.46
CA LEU A 34 -1.39 0.59 9.15
C LEU A 34 -1.02 0.95 10.60
N ALA A 35 -0.19 0.14 11.25
CA ALA A 35 0.37 0.46 12.57
C ALA A 35 1.40 1.60 12.47
N ARG A 36 2.24 1.60 11.44
CA ARG A 36 3.27 2.63 11.21
C ARG A 36 2.67 3.97 10.77
N TYR A 37 1.62 3.92 9.96
CA TYR A 37 0.90 5.08 9.44
C TYR A 37 -0.56 4.94 9.84
N PRO A 38 -0.98 5.44 11.01
CA PRO A 38 -2.37 5.31 11.43
C PRO A 38 -3.31 6.10 10.52
N LYS A 39 -4.50 5.54 10.24
CA LYS A 39 -5.50 6.13 9.33
C LYS A 39 -5.92 7.54 9.75
N ALA A 40 -6.00 7.82 11.05
CA ALA A 40 -6.38 9.15 11.54
C ALA A 40 -5.41 10.25 11.09
N ALA A 41 -4.10 9.99 11.11
CA ALA A 41 -3.09 10.97 10.74
C ALA A 41 -2.76 10.93 9.24
N TYR A 42 -2.77 9.76 8.60
CA TYR A 42 -2.26 9.60 7.24
C TYR A 42 -3.29 9.10 6.22
N TRP A 43 -4.56 8.94 6.64
CA TRP A 43 -5.61 8.33 5.81
C TRP A 43 -5.17 7.01 5.15
N SER A 44 -4.31 6.25 5.84
CA SER A 44 -3.74 5.01 5.34
C SER A 44 -4.82 3.96 5.08
N GLU A 45 -4.73 3.23 3.97
CA GLU A 45 -5.67 2.16 3.65
C GLU A 45 -5.06 1.12 2.71
N VAL A 46 -5.64 -0.09 2.70
CA VAL A 46 -5.42 -1.07 1.64
C VAL A 46 -6.38 -0.73 0.49
N GLU A 47 -5.85 -0.19 -0.60
CA GLU A 47 -6.62 0.23 -1.77
C GLU A 47 -7.10 -0.96 -2.62
N SER A 48 -6.30 -2.03 -2.69
CA SER A 48 -6.64 -3.24 -3.44
C SER A 48 -6.04 -4.47 -2.80
N TRP A 49 -6.76 -5.59 -2.87
CA TRP A 49 -6.34 -6.90 -2.36
C TRP A 49 -6.79 -7.98 -3.34
N ARG A 50 -5.85 -8.70 -3.94
CA ARG A 50 -6.12 -9.73 -4.94
C ARG A 50 -5.28 -10.97 -4.70
N GLU A 51 -5.94 -12.13 -4.61
CA GLU A 51 -5.25 -13.42 -4.57
C GLU A 51 -4.84 -13.84 -6.00
N LEU A 52 -3.61 -14.32 -6.14
CA LEU A 52 -3.02 -14.83 -7.38
C LEU A 52 -3.14 -16.36 -7.40
N PRO A 53 -3.14 -16.99 -8.60
CA PRO A 53 -3.25 -18.45 -8.73
C PRO A 53 -2.13 -19.23 -8.04
N ASP A 54 -1.01 -18.56 -7.77
CA ASP A 54 0.18 -19.10 -7.10
C ASP A 54 0.09 -19.01 -5.55
N GLY A 55 -1.07 -18.63 -4.99
CA GLY A 55 -1.29 -18.50 -3.55
C GLY A 55 -0.72 -17.22 -2.91
N ARG A 56 -0.14 -16.33 -3.73
CA ARG A 56 0.33 -15.00 -3.32
C ARG A 56 -0.79 -13.96 -3.41
N ILE A 57 -0.62 -12.86 -2.71
CA ILE A 57 -1.50 -11.70 -2.71
C ILE A 57 -0.79 -10.55 -3.40
N GLU A 58 -1.41 -9.98 -4.42
CA GLU A 58 -1.09 -8.65 -4.92
C GLU A 58 -1.98 -7.63 -4.21
N PHE A 59 -1.37 -6.66 -3.53
CA PHE A 59 -2.11 -5.64 -2.80
C PHE A 59 -1.46 -4.27 -2.92
N THR A 60 -2.27 -3.23 -2.82
CA THR A 60 -1.83 -1.83 -2.87
C THR A 60 -2.15 -1.15 -1.56
N LEU A 61 -1.13 -0.59 -0.92
CA LEU A 61 -1.25 0.27 0.25
C LEU A 61 -1.23 1.73 -0.21
N ARG A 62 -2.10 2.56 0.38
CA ARG A 62 -2.11 4.00 0.15
C ARG A 62 -2.00 4.78 1.45
N ARG A 63 -1.39 5.97 1.40
CA ARG A 63 -1.42 6.96 2.48
C ARG A 63 -1.22 8.38 1.94
N LEU A 64 -1.57 9.38 2.72
CA LEU A 64 -1.15 10.75 2.49
C LEU A 64 0.36 10.92 2.77
N PRO A 65 1.04 11.81 2.04
CA PRO A 65 2.47 12.07 2.24
C PRO A 65 2.76 12.72 3.59
N SER A 66 1.87 13.60 4.05
CA SER A 66 1.94 14.30 5.33
C SER A 66 0.67 14.03 6.14
N ALA A 67 0.81 14.07 7.46
CA ALA A 67 -0.34 14.26 8.33
C ALA A 67 -0.73 15.73 8.29
N ASP A 68 -2.04 16.00 8.30
CA ASP A 68 -2.58 17.35 8.54
C ASP A 68 -2.19 17.82 9.95
#